data_AF-A0A6I9S1T1-F1
#
_entry.id   AF-A0A6I9S1T1-F1
#
_cell.length_a   1.000
_cell.length_b   1.000
_cell.length_c   1.000
_cell.angle_alpha   90.00
_cell.angle_beta   90.00
_cell.angle_gamma   90.00
#
_symmetry.space_group_name_H-M   'P 1'
#
loop_
_entity.id
_entity.type
_entity.pdbx_description
1 polymer ?
#
loop_
_entity_poly.entity_id
_entity_poly.type
_entity_poly.pdbx_seq_one_letter_code
_entity_poly.pdbx_strand_id
1 'polypeptide(L)'
;MLALEEALDLPFPLLEQVFNDELGFTPWETQPTPDHETFARTGPQPGRDEPDRPPSLDEERRRRRMISNRESARRSRMRKQRYLEELRAEVNRLRSENRALENRLATMVHCCLLFRRDNDRLQSVSAALNRRISELRRVLLLRRQLHRLSSPASATVCGGFAPGTDQTVSSLIV
;
A
#
# COMPACT_ATOMS: atom_id res chain seq x y z
N MET A 1 -2.28 -14.83 -20.88
CA MET A 1 -2.19 -14.33 -19.49
C MET A 1 -2.64 -12.87 -19.48
N LEU A 2 -3.95 -12.62 -19.54
CA LEU A 2 -4.54 -11.26 -19.57
C LEU A 2 -5.37 -10.96 -18.30
N ALA A 3 -5.22 -11.75 -17.24
CA ALA A 3 -6.08 -11.67 -16.05
C ALA A 3 -5.51 -10.80 -14.91
N LEU A 4 -4.41 -10.08 -15.14
CA LEU A 4 -3.72 -9.30 -14.09
C LEU A 4 -3.71 -7.79 -14.34
N GLU A 5 -4.10 -7.34 -15.54
CA GLU A 5 -4.27 -5.90 -15.81
C GLU A 5 -5.62 -5.38 -15.30
N GLU A 6 -6.64 -6.23 -15.24
CA GLU A 6 -8.00 -5.83 -14.85
C GLU A 6 -8.19 -5.64 -13.33
N ALA A 7 -7.26 -6.15 -12.51
CA ALA A 7 -7.39 -6.12 -11.04
C ALA A 7 -6.79 -4.87 -10.38
N LEU A 8 -6.08 -4.02 -11.14
CA LEU A 8 -5.36 -2.84 -10.60
C LEU A 8 -6.04 -1.51 -10.91
N ASP A 9 -7.12 -1.52 -11.69
CA ASP A 9 -7.88 -0.32 -12.09
C ASP A 9 -9.18 -0.11 -11.29
N LEU A 10 -9.35 -0.77 -10.15
CA LEU A 10 -10.44 -0.42 -9.23
C LEU A 10 -9.97 0.74 -8.32
N PRO A 11 -10.43 1.97 -8.55
CA PRO A 11 -10.24 3.03 -7.57
C PRO A 11 -10.98 2.61 -6.30
N PHE A 12 -10.24 2.34 -5.24
CA PHE A 12 -10.78 2.02 -3.92
C PHE A 12 -11.22 3.26 -3.08
N PRO A 13 -11.63 4.44 -3.60
CA PRO A 13 -12.27 5.44 -2.76
C PRO A 13 -13.75 5.59 -3.14
N LEU A 14 -14.57 4.59 -2.82
CA LEU A 14 -16.02 4.80 -2.68
C LEU A 14 -16.45 4.89 -1.21
N LEU A 15 -15.58 4.53 -0.26
CA LEU A 15 -15.91 4.67 1.16
C LEU A 15 -15.61 6.06 1.73
N GLU A 16 -14.80 6.87 1.04
CA GLU A 16 -14.46 8.23 1.52
C GLU A 16 -15.50 9.29 1.09
N GLN A 17 -16.25 9.05 0.01
CA GLN A 17 -17.39 9.88 -0.39
C GLN A 17 -18.64 9.59 0.46
N VAL A 18 -18.97 8.32 0.70
CA VAL A 18 -20.15 7.94 1.49
C VAL A 18 -20.05 8.45 2.93
N PHE A 19 -18.87 8.40 3.55
CA PHE A 19 -18.75 8.78 4.96
C PHE A 19 -18.86 10.30 5.21
N ASN A 20 -18.56 11.13 4.21
CA ASN A 20 -18.69 12.58 4.33
C ASN A 20 -20.08 13.07 3.92
N ASP A 21 -20.74 12.41 2.96
CA ASP A 21 -22.03 12.87 2.43
C ASP A 21 -23.24 12.19 3.12
N GLU A 22 -23.11 10.98 3.67
CA GLU A 22 -24.26 10.17 4.09
C GLU A 22 -24.60 10.25 5.60
N LEU A 23 -23.72 10.85 6.42
CA LEU A 23 -23.98 11.05 7.85
C LEU A 23 -24.29 12.49 8.26
N GLY A 24 -24.46 13.40 7.29
CA GLY A 24 -24.96 14.76 7.56
C GLY A 24 -24.18 15.50 8.66
N PHE A 25 -22.89 15.17 8.83
CA PHE A 25 -22.08 15.74 9.90
C PHE A 25 -21.43 17.02 9.38
N THR A 26 -22.24 18.04 9.10
CA THR A 26 -21.76 19.40 8.86
C THR A 26 -21.03 19.89 10.10
N PRO A 27 -19.71 20.15 10.04
CA PRO A 27 -18.98 20.70 11.18
C PRO A 27 -19.49 22.10 11.50
N TRP A 28 -20.26 22.22 12.59
CA TRP A 28 -20.64 23.47 13.26
C TRP A 28 -20.93 24.67 12.32
N GLU A 29 -21.85 24.53 11.38
CA GLU A 29 -22.45 25.74 10.81
C GLU A 29 -23.29 26.37 11.93
N THR A 30 -22.76 27.42 12.54
CA THR A 30 -23.48 28.20 13.55
C THR A 30 -24.51 29.00 12.77
N GLN A 31 -25.64 28.36 12.45
CA GLN A 31 -26.79 29.10 11.96
C GLN A 31 -27.07 30.20 12.98
N PRO A 32 -27.12 31.49 12.59
CA PRO A 32 -27.68 32.51 13.46
C PRO A 32 -29.12 32.07 13.70
N THR A 33 -29.42 31.69 14.93
CA THR A 33 -30.78 31.39 15.34
C THR A 33 -31.63 32.61 15.04
N PRO A 34 -32.81 32.48 14.40
CA PRO A 34 -33.76 33.59 14.34
C PRO A 34 -34.04 34.00 15.79
N ASP A 35 -34.04 35.30 16.04
CA ASP A 35 -34.41 35.89 17.31
C ASP A 35 -35.86 35.48 17.64
N HIS A 36 -36.03 34.30 18.24
CA HIS A 36 -37.31 33.88 18.78
C HIS A 36 -37.55 34.67 20.05
N GLU A 37 -38.31 35.73 19.82
CA GLU A 37 -39.09 36.51 20.75
C GLU A 37 -39.39 35.76 22.05
N THR A 38 -39.23 36.52 23.12
CA THR A 38 -39.58 36.25 24.50
C THR A 38 -40.93 35.56 24.65
N PHE A 39 -40.96 34.23 24.59
CA PHE A 39 -42.11 33.48 25.06
C PHE A 39 -42.07 33.49 26.59
N ALA A 40 -42.78 34.46 27.15
CA ALA A 40 -43.15 34.50 28.56
C ALA A 40 -43.82 33.17 28.93
N ARG A 41 -43.04 32.26 29.53
CA ARG A 41 -43.61 31.15 30.28
C ARG A 41 -44.00 31.66 31.66
N THR A 42 -45.27 32.00 31.79
CA THR A 42 -46.02 31.98 33.04
C THR A 42 -45.93 30.57 33.65
N GLY A 43 -44.87 30.31 34.42
CA GLY A 43 -44.86 29.24 35.40
C GLY A 43 -45.68 29.67 36.63
N PRO A 44 -46.30 28.73 37.37
CA PRO A 44 -47.02 29.08 38.59
C PRO A 44 -46.04 29.75 39.56
N GLN A 45 -46.34 30.98 39.98
CA GLN A 45 -45.56 31.67 40.99
C GLN A 45 -45.56 30.83 42.28
N PRO A 46 -44.40 30.41 42.80
CA PRO A 46 -44.35 29.96 44.18
C PRO A 46 -44.67 31.18 45.03
N GLY A 47 -45.54 30.99 46.03
CA GLY A 47 -45.97 32.04 46.93
C GLY A 47 -44.79 32.83 47.48
N ARG A 48 -45.02 34.12 47.69
CA ARG A 48 -44.06 35.06 48.28
C ARG A 48 -43.46 34.47 49.55
N ASP A 49 -42.21 34.04 49.46
CA ASP A 49 -41.41 33.73 50.64
C ASP A 49 -41.05 35.04 51.34
N GLU A 50 -41.36 35.07 52.63
CA GLU A 50 -40.99 36.06 53.62
C GLU A 50 -39.46 36.27 53.58
N PRO A 51 -38.93 37.48 53.38
CA PRO A 51 -37.55 37.69 52.94
C PRO A 51 -36.47 37.39 54.00
N ASP A 52 -36.83 37.03 55.24
CA ASP A 52 -35.90 36.92 56.36
C ASP A 52 -35.85 35.54 57.05
N ARG A 53 -36.49 34.49 56.50
CA ARG A 53 -36.39 33.15 57.08
C ARG A 53 -35.09 32.46 56.66
N PRO A 54 -34.21 32.02 57.59
CA PRO A 54 -33.02 31.28 57.22
C PRO A 54 -33.41 30.01 56.46
N PRO A 55 -32.74 29.70 55.31
CA PRO A 55 -33.10 28.56 54.49
C PRO A 55 -33.07 27.29 55.32
N SER A 56 -34.09 26.45 55.14
CA SER A 56 -34.13 25.18 55.84
C SER A 56 -32.91 24.32 55.47
N LEU A 57 -32.46 23.46 56.39
CA LEU A 57 -31.34 22.55 56.11
C LEU A 57 -31.58 21.68 54.87
N ASP A 58 -32.85 21.40 54.55
CA ASP A 58 -33.25 20.65 53.37
C ASP A 58 -33.13 21.46 52.07
N GLU A 59 -33.47 22.75 52.08
CA GLU A 59 -33.24 23.65 50.94
C GLU A 59 -31.75 23.83 50.66
N GLU A 60 -30.93 24.02 51.70
CA GLU A 60 -29.48 24.13 51.56
C GLU A 60 -28.89 22.82 51.01
N ARG A 61 -29.35 21.66 51.50
CA ARG A 61 -28.97 20.34 50.95
C ARG A 61 -29.38 20.20 49.48
N ARG A 62 -30.59 20.66 49.10
CA ARG A 62 -31.07 20.61 47.72
C ARG A 62 -30.25 21.53 46.81
N ARG A 63 -29.92 22.74 47.25
CA ARG A 63 -29.04 23.67 46.52
C ARG A 63 -27.67 23.05 46.26
N ARG A 64 -27.04 22.46 47.29
CA ARG A 64 -25.76 21.75 47.16
C ARG A 64 -25.82 20.59 46.15
N ARG A 65 -26.90 19.79 46.19
CA ARG A 65 -27.12 18.69 45.21
C ARG A 65 -27.27 19.22 43.78
N MET A 66 -28.00 20.32 43.57
CA MET A 66 -28.16 20.91 42.24
C MET A 66 -26.82 21.40 41.68
N ILE A 67 -25.98 22.04 42.51
CA ILE A 67 -24.66 22.51 42.10
C ILE A 67 -23.75 21.32 41.78
N SER A 68 -23.68 20.32 42.67
CA SER A 68 -22.85 19.12 42.46
C SER A 68 -23.29 18.32 41.23
N ASN A 69 -24.60 18.15 41.00
CA ASN A 69 -25.12 17.46 39.83
C ASN A 69 -24.85 18.23 38.54
N ARG A 70 -25.03 19.56 38.57
CA ARG A 70 -24.69 20.41 37.42
C ARG A 70 -23.21 20.27 37.06
N GLU A 71 -22.35 20.27 38.06
CA GLU A 71 -20.91 20.10 37.85
C GLU A 71 -20.57 18.70 37.35
N SER A 72 -21.15 17.64 37.92
CA SER A 72 -20.91 16.26 37.49
C SER A 72 -21.42 15.99 36.07
N ALA A 73 -22.57 16.54 35.70
CA ALA A 73 -23.10 16.51 34.33
C ALA A 73 -22.17 17.23 33.36
N ARG A 74 -21.66 18.42 33.72
CA ARG A 74 -20.66 19.16 32.92
C ARG A 74 -19.39 18.33 32.74
N ARG A 75 -18.84 17.76 33.81
CA ARG A 75 -17.63 16.90 33.75
C ARG A 75 -17.87 15.68 32.86
N SER A 76 -19.05 15.06 32.96
CA SER A 76 -19.42 13.91 32.11
C SER A 76 -19.46 14.28 30.62
N ARG A 77 -20.12 15.41 30.28
CA ARG A 77 -20.13 15.93 28.90
C ARG A 77 -18.72 16.23 28.39
N MET A 78 -17.88 16.88 29.21
CA MET A 78 -16.49 17.17 28.85
C MET A 78 -15.67 15.90 28.59
N ARG A 79 -15.82 14.86 29.41
CA ARG A 79 -15.14 13.57 29.17
C ARG A 79 -15.58 12.94 27.86
N LYS A 80 -16.88 12.91 27.58
CA LYS A 80 -17.41 12.36 26.32
C LYS A 80 -16.92 13.17 25.11
N GLN A 81 -16.87 14.50 25.23
CA GLN A 81 -16.35 15.36 24.18
C GLN A 81 -14.88 15.07 23.87
N ARG A 82 -14.02 14.97 24.90
CA ARG A 82 -12.61 14.61 24.73
C ARG A 82 -12.42 13.25 24.04
N TYR A 83 -13.18 12.24 24.48
CA TYR A 83 -13.11 10.92 23.86
C TYR A 83 -13.50 10.94 22.37
N LEU A 84 -14.51 11.73 22.00
CA LEU A 84 -14.89 11.92 20.59
C LEU A 84 -13.82 12.66 19.79
N GLU A 85 -13.16 13.65 20.39
CA GLU A 85 -12.04 14.36 19.78
C GLU A 85 -10.83 13.45 19.56
N GLU A 86 -10.48 12.63 20.55
CA GLU A 86 -9.44 11.60 20.46
C GLU A 86 -9.74 10.61 19.33
N LEU A 87 -10.98 10.10 19.26
CA LEU A 87 -11.37 9.17 18.20
C LEU A 87 -11.31 9.82 16.80
N ARG A 88 -11.72 11.09 16.68
CA ARG A 88 -11.61 11.85 15.41
C ARG A 88 -10.15 12.05 15.01
N ALA A 89 -9.28 12.37 15.96
CA ALA A 89 -7.85 12.51 15.70
C ALA A 89 -7.25 11.18 15.21
N GLU A 90 -7.65 10.07 15.83
CA GLU A 90 -7.19 8.73 15.45
C GLU A 90 -7.66 8.34 14.05
N VAL A 91 -8.93 8.58 13.71
CA VAL A 91 -9.44 8.36 12.35
C VAL A 91 -8.66 9.18 11.31
N ASN A 92 -8.37 10.45 11.62
CA ASN A 92 -7.60 11.31 10.70
C ASN A 92 -6.16 10.82 10.54
N ARG A 93 -5.51 10.37 11.63
CA ARG A 93 -4.18 9.76 11.59
C ARG A 93 -4.18 8.53 10.70
N LEU A 94 -5.10 7.59 10.94
CA LEU A 94 -5.23 6.36 10.15
C LEU A 94 -5.51 6.64 8.67
N ARG A 95 -6.36 7.63 8.35
CA ARG A 95 -6.60 8.07 6.97
C ARG A 95 -5.33 8.61 6.31
N SER A 96 -4.55 9.42 7.03
CA SER A 96 -3.28 9.95 6.50
C SER A 96 -2.26 8.85 6.24
N GLU A 97 -2.19 7.86 7.13
CA GLU A 97 -1.31 6.70 6.99
C GLU A 97 -1.75 5.81 5.84
N ASN A 98 -3.05 5.58 5.68
CA ASN A 98 -3.56 4.81 4.57
C ASN A 98 -3.19 5.45 3.22
N ARG A 99 -3.44 6.76 3.05
CA ARG A 99 -3.03 7.49 1.85
C ARG A 99 -1.52 7.43 1.60
N ALA A 100 -0.71 7.50 2.66
CA ALA A 100 0.74 7.37 2.53
C ALA A 100 1.15 5.96 2.07
N LEU A 101 0.49 4.91 2.58
CA LEU A 101 0.72 3.53 2.17
C LEU A 101 0.27 3.28 0.73
N GLU A 102 -0.90 3.81 0.33
CA GLU A 102 -1.40 3.75 -1.04
C GLU A 102 -0.40 4.37 -2.04
N ASN A 103 0.11 5.56 -1.74
CA ASN A 103 1.12 6.21 -2.58
C ASN A 103 2.42 5.39 -2.72
N ARG A 104 2.87 4.77 -1.61
CA ARG A 104 4.04 3.89 -1.63
C ARG A 104 3.78 2.64 -2.45
N LEU A 105 2.60 2.04 -2.31
CA LEU A 105 2.19 0.87 -3.08
C LEU A 105 2.14 1.19 -4.57
N ALA A 106 1.51 2.30 -4.96
CA ALA A 106 1.44 2.75 -6.35
C ALA A 106 2.84 2.93 -6.96
N THR A 107 3.76 3.55 -6.21
CA THR A 107 5.16 3.71 -6.63
C THR A 107 5.85 2.36 -6.82
N MET A 108 5.68 1.43 -5.86
CA MET A 108 6.26 0.09 -5.95
C MET A 108 5.72 -0.69 -7.15
N VAL A 109 4.42 -0.65 -7.39
CA VAL A 109 3.78 -1.28 -8.56
C VAL A 109 4.37 -0.72 -9.85
N HIS A 110 4.49 0.60 -9.96
CA HIS A 110 5.10 1.24 -11.13
C HIS A 110 6.54 0.76 -11.36
N CYS A 111 7.36 0.75 -10.30
CA CYS A 111 8.73 0.23 -10.38
C CYS A 111 8.76 -1.25 -10.80
N CYS A 112 7.89 -2.09 -10.24
CA CYS A 112 7.81 -3.50 -10.60
C CYS A 112 7.44 -3.70 -12.08
N LEU A 113 6.53 -2.90 -12.63
CA LEU A 113 6.18 -2.95 -14.06
C LEU A 113 7.37 -2.57 -14.95
N LEU A 114 8.12 -1.52 -14.58
CA LEU A 114 9.34 -1.14 -15.30
C LEU A 114 10.38 -2.26 -15.27
N PHE A 115 10.65 -2.83 -14.10
CA PHE A 115 11.59 -3.95 -13.96
C PHE A 115 11.15 -5.18 -14.76
N ARG A 116 9.86 -5.50 -14.78
CA ARG A 116 9.33 -6.60 -15.61
C ARG A 116 9.57 -6.33 -17.09
N ARG A 117 9.23 -5.14 -17.57
CA ARG A 117 9.46 -4.74 -18.97
C ARG A 117 10.93 -4.84 -19.36
N ASP A 118 11.83 -4.38 -18.50
CA ASP A 118 13.27 -4.48 -18.76
C ASP A 118 13.75 -5.93 -18.74
N ASN A 119 13.23 -6.76 -17.84
CA ASN A 119 13.53 -8.18 -17.81
C ASN A 119 13.09 -8.87 -19.11
N ASP A 120 11.85 -8.65 -19.55
CA ASP A 120 11.32 -9.19 -20.81
C ASP A 120 12.16 -8.74 -22.02
N ARG A 121 12.57 -7.46 -22.04
CA ARG A 121 13.49 -6.94 -23.05
C ARG A 121 14.82 -7.69 -23.03
N LEU A 122 15.46 -7.84 -21.88
CA LEU A 122 16.73 -8.56 -21.74
C LEU A 122 16.60 -10.04 -22.14
N GLN A 123 15.51 -10.70 -21.78
CA GLN A 123 15.22 -12.07 -22.20
C GLN A 123 15.09 -12.17 -23.72
N SER A 124 14.36 -11.26 -24.36
CA SER A 124 14.20 -11.24 -25.81
C SER A 124 15.55 -11.05 -26.54
N VAL A 125 16.40 -10.15 -26.04
CA VAL A 125 17.74 -9.89 -26.59
C VAL A 125 18.63 -11.11 -26.41
N SER A 126 18.63 -11.71 -25.21
CA SER A 126 19.37 -12.95 -24.93
C SER A 126 18.95 -14.08 -25.87
N ALA A 127 17.64 -14.28 -26.06
CA ALA A 127 17.12 -15.27 -26.98
C ALA A 127 17.58 -15.01 -28.44
N ALA A 128 17.55 -13.77 -28.90
CA ALA A 128 18.01 -13.40 -30.23
C ALA A 128 19.51 -13.66 -30.43
N LEU A 129 20.34 -13.34 -29.43
CA LEU A 129 21.78 -13.61 -29.46
C LEU A 129 22.06 -15.11 -29.48
N ASN A 130 21.37 -15.89 -28.65
CA ASN A 130 21.51 -17.34 -28.62
C ASN A 130 21.11 -18.00 -29.95
N ARG A 131 20.07 -17.49 -30.61
CA ARG A 131 19.72 -17.91 -31.98
C ARG A 131 20.88 -17.63 -32.95
N ARG A 132 21.41 -16.40 -32.96
CA ARG A 132 22.55 -16.03 -33.83
C ARG A 132 23.78 -16.90 -33.60
N ILE A 133 24.12 -17.18 -32.34
CA ILE A 133 25.23 -18.07 -31.99
C ILE A 133 25.00 -19.49 -32.52
N SER A 134 23.78 -20.00 -32.39
CA SER A 134 23.42 -21.34 -32.87
C SER A 134 23.51 -21.43 -34.40
N GLU A 135 23.06 -20.40 -35.12
CA GLU A 135 23.20 -20.32 -36.58
C GLU A 135 24.67 -20.28 -37.01
N LEU A 136 25.51 -19.46 -36.35
CA LEU A 136 26.94 -19.42 -36.66
C LEU A 136 27.62 -20.77 -36.38
N ARG A 137 27.29 -21.43 -35.27
CA ARG A 137 27.78 -22.79 -34.97
C ARG A 137 27.37 -23.78 -36.06
N ARG A 138 26.12 -23.73 -36.52
CA ARG A 138 25.61 -24.59 -37.60
C ARG A 138 26.37 -24.33 -38.91
N VAL A 139 26.55 -23.08 -39.31
CA VAL A 139 27.31 -22.71 -40.53
C VAL A 139 28.74 -23.21 -40.47
N LEU A 140 29.42 -23.05 -39.34
CA LEU A 140 30.80 -23.53 -39.15
C LEU A 140 30.90 -25.06 -39.22
N LEU A 141 29.94 -25.78 -38.64
CA LEU A 141 29.86 -27.24 -38.72
C LEU A 141 29.68 -27.71 -40.17
N LEU A 142 28.74 -27.10 -40.91
CA LEU A 142 28.51 -27.41 -42.31
C LEU A 142 29.76 -27.12 -43.16
N ARG A 143 30.43 -25.98 -42.94
CA ARG A 143 31.68 -25.65 -43.64
C ARG A 143 32.77 -26.69 -43.38
N ARG A 144 32.92 -27.17 -42.13
CA ARG A 144 33.88 -28.22 -41.78
C ARG A 144 33.55 -29.54 -42.46
N GLN A 145 32.27 -29.90 -42.54
CA GLN A 145 31.82 -31.11 -43.24
C GLN A 145 32.09 -31.02 -44.74
N LEU A 146 31.78 -29.89 -45.38
CA LEU A 146 32.04 -29.67 -46.80
C LEU A 146 33.55 -29.70 -47.11
N HIS A 147 34.39 -29.11 -46.27
CA HIS A 147 35.85 -29.21 -46.42
C HIS A 147 36.36 -30.65 -46.36
N ARG A 148 35.77 -31.51 -45.51
CA ARG A 148 36.12 -32.93 -45.46
C ARG A 148 35.73 -33.68 -46.75
N LEU A 149 34.58 -33.34 -47.34
CA LEU A 149 34.12 -33.95 -48.60
C LEU A 149 34.87 -33.41 -49.82
N SER A 150 35.30 -32.14 -49.78
CA SER A 150 36.04 -31.48 -50.86
C SER A 150 37.54 -31.76 -50.81
N SER A 151 38.10 -32.15 -49.67
CA SER A 151 39.48 -32.60 -49.59
C SER A 151 39.59 -33.92 -50.36
N PRO A 152 40.32 -33.99 -51.48
CA PRO A 152 40.58 -35.27 -52.11
C PRO A 152 41.24 -36.14 -51.04
N ALA A 153 40.66 -37.28 -50.73
CA ALA A 153 41.32 -38.25 -49.88
C ALA A 153 42.67 -38.52 -50.52
N SER A 154 43.77 -38.05 -49.92
CA SER A 154 45.08 -38.59 -50.19
C SER A 154 44.99 -40.06 -49.83
N ALA A 155 44.70 -40.88 -50.82
CA ALA A 155 45.07 -42.28 -50.83
C ALA A 155 46.60 -42.30 -50.76
N THR A 156 47.13 -42.11 -49.54
CA THR A 156 48.49 -42.51 -49.23
C THR A 156 48.50 -44.01 -49.43
N VAL A 157 49.05 -44.38 -50.57
CA VAL A 157 49.49 -45.71 -50.96
C VAL A 157 50.00 -46.46 -49.72
N CYS A 158 49.36 -47.60 -49.46
CA CYS A 158 49.88 -48.64 -48.62
C CYS A 158 51.24 -49.08 -49.17
N GLY A 159 52.32 -48.89 -48.40
CA GLY A 159 53.62 -49.43 -48.74
C GLY A 159 54.71 -49.01 -47.76
N GLY A 160 55.29 -49.97 -47.06
CA GLY A 160 56.60 -49.80 -46.42
C GLY A 160 56.70 -50.29 -44.98
N PHE A 161 56.80 -51.60 -44.84
CA PHE A 161 57.29 -52.30 -43.65
C PHE A 161 58.72 -51.86 -43.26
N ALA A 162 58.95 -51.53 -41.99
CA ALA A 162 60.25 -51.70 -41.32
C ALA A 162 60.08 -51.67 -39.79
N PRO A 163 60.46 -52.72 -39.05
CA PRO A 163 60.55 -52.69 -37.59
C PRO A 163 61.96 -52.24 -37.18
N GLY A 164 62.06 -51.32 -36.23
CA GLY A 164 63.35 -50.86 -35.71
C GLY A 164 63.21 -50.08 -34.42
N THR A 165 63.09 -50.85 -33.33
CA THR A 165 63.84 -50.73 -32.07
C THR A 165 63.98 -49.36 -31.38
N ASP A 166 63.54 -49.38 -30.11
CA ASP A 166 64.16 -48.77 -28.94
C ASP A 166 64.33 -47.25 -28.87
N GLN A 167 63.48 -46.60 -28.06
CA GLN A 167 63.87 -46.27 -26.68
C GLN A 167 62.71 -45.59 -25.94
N THR A 168 62.20 -46.31 -24.95
CA THR A 168 61.61 -45.73 -23.74
C THR A 168 62.62 -44.81 -23.06
N VAL A 169 62.27 -43.56 -22.79
CA VAL A 169 62.45 -42.91 -21.48
C VAL A 169 61.76 -41.55 -21.43
N SER A 170 61.02 -41.34 -20.32
CA SER A 170 60.80 -40.07 -19.61
C SER A 170 59.94 -38.99 -20.30
N SER A 171 59.07 -38.22 -19.63
CA SER A 171 58.64 -38.11 -18.24
C SER A 171 57.49 -37.09 -18.22
N LEU A 172 56.39 -37.46 -17.58
CA LEU A 172 55.65 -36.68 -16.57
C LEU A 172 55.78 -35.14 -16.59
N ILE A 173 54.68 -34.42 -16.80
CA ILE A 173 54.32 -33.22 -16.01
C ILE A 173 52.81 -33.28 -15.71
N VAL A 174 52.53 -33.22 -14.41
CA VAL A 174 51.24 -33.13 -13.71
C VAL A 174 50.68 -31.72 -13.81
#